data_AF-A0A2R7QK04-F1
#
_entry.id   AF-A0A2R7QK04-F1
#
_cell.length_a   1.000
_cell.length_b   1.000
_cell.length_c   1.000
_cell.angle_alpha   90.00
_cell.angle_beta   90.00
_cell.angle_gamma   90.00
#
_symmetry.space_group_name_H-M   'P 1'
#
loop_
_entity.id
_entity.type
_entity.pdbx_description
1 polymer ?
#
loop_
_entity_poly.entity_id
_entity_poly.type
_entity_poly.pdbx_seq_one_letter_code
_entity_poly.pdbx_strand_id
1 'polypeptide(L)'
;MSEQDPRKSLSDRAVSIAQARDLLGGTDAASMELSSRRTGMSFQRTRMSADRTLMSIIRTALSLIGFGFTIYQFFGHMLEVPGTTLRPHAPRNFGVALVALGLVLLTLGIVYHVRYMQQLRSERALMIAEGLIHGESHYPLSLTLITAGLLWLLGLLAIAGMTFNVAPFA
;
A
#
# COMPACT_ATOMS: atom_id res chain seq x y z
N MET A 1 18.12 64.82 -40.24
CA MET A 1 18.82 64.11 -39.16
C MET A 1 17.83 64.05 -38.00
N SER A 2 17.00 63.01 -37.92
CA SER A 2 15.90 62.95 -36.95
C SER A 2 16.47 62.56 -35.59
N GLU A 3 16.31 63.46 -34.63
CA GLU A 3 16.69 63.29 -33.23
C GLU A 3 15.92 62.10 -32.66
N GLN A 4 16.58 60.93 -32.55
CA GLN A 4 16.01 59.78 -31.87
C GLN A 4 15.95 60.10 -30.38
N ASP A 5 14.78 60.54 -29.91
CA ASP A 5 14.52 60.80 -28.51
C ASP A 5 14.84 59.54 -27.69
N PRO A 6 15.90 59.57 -26.87
CA PRO A 6 16.37 58.41 -26.14
C PRO A 6 15.32 57.87 -25.18
N ARG A 7 14.39 58.70 -24.69
CA ARG A 7 13.34 58.26 -23.74
C ARG A 7 12.32 57.33 -24.38
N LYS A 8 11.97 57.55 -25.65
CA LYS A 8 10.98 56.74 -26.38
C LYS A 8 11.48 55.32 -26.66
N SER A 9 12.78 55.20 -26.96
CA SER A 9 13.42 53.89 -27.11
C SER A 9 13.47 53.09 -25.80
N LEU A 10 13.59 53.78 -24.66
CA LEU A 10 13.64 53.17 -23.33
C LEU A 10 12.25 52.71 -22.89
N SER A 11 11.19 53.45 -23.21
CA SER A 11 9.80 53.03 -22.94
C SER A 11 9.41 51.80 -23.76
N ASP A 12 9.75 51.77 -25.05
CA ASP A 12 9.44 50.62 -25.91
C ASP A 12 10.18 49.36 -25.46
N ARG A 13 11.43 49.50 -25.01
CA ARG A 13 12.19 48.40 -24.41
C ARG A 13 11.60 47.95 -23.06
N ALA A 14 11.12 48.88 -22.23
CA ALA A 14 10.47 48.54 -20.96
C ALA A 14 9.15 47.78 -21.18
N VAL A 15 8.34 48.19 -22.15
CA VAL A 15 7.10 47.49 -22.55
C VAL A 15 7.42 46.11 -23.11
N SER A 16 8.44 45.99 -23.97
CA SER A 16 8.88 44.70 -24.51
C SER A 16 9.36 43.73 -23.42
N ILE A 17 10.11 44.21 -22.42
CA ILE A 17 10.55 43.38 -21.29
C ILE A 17 9.37 42.99 -20.40
N ALA A 18 8.41 43.89 -20.15
CA ALA A 18 7.22 43.58 -19.36
C ALA A 18 6.35 42.52 -20.07
N GLN A 19 6.18 42.64 -21.38
CA GLN A 19 5.44 41.69 -22.20
C GLN A 19 6.17 40.34 -22.34
N ALA A 20 7.51 40.36 -22.48
CA ALA A 20 8.32 39.15 -22.45
C ALA A 20 8.24 38.45 -21.09
N ARG A 21 8.24 39.21 -19.98
CA ARG A 21 8.05 38.67 -18.62
C ARG A 21 6.67 38.04 -18.44
N ASP A 22 5.61 38.63 -18.99
CA ASP A 22 4.24 38.10 -18.89
C ASP A 22 4.07 36.82 -19.73
N LEU A 23 4.65 36.80 -20.94
CA LEU A 23 4.68 35.62 -21.80
C LEU A 23 5.54 34.48 -21.21
N LEU A 24 6.73 34.80 -20.68
CA LEU A 24 7.61 33.83 -20.02
C LEU A 24 7.01 33.35 -18.68
N GLY A 25 6.44 34.26 -17.88
CA GLY A 25 5.80 33.96 -16.61
C GLY A 25 4.54 33.09 -16.77
N GLY A 26 3.78 33.29 -17.84
CA GLY A 26 2.65 32.41 -18.20
C GLY A 26 3.10 30.99 -18.58
N THR A 27 4.23 30.85 -19.29
CA THR A 27 4.80 29.52 -19.59
C THR A 27 5.37 28.82 -18.37
N ASP A 28 5.97 29.56 -17.44
CA ASP A 28 6.51 29.02 -16.19
C ASP A 28 5.39 28.54 -15.27
N ALA A 29 4.33 29.33 -15.08
CA ALA A 29 3.17 28.95 -14.26
C ALA A 29 2.46 27.70 -14.81
N ALA A 30 2.25 27.63 -16.12
CA ALA A 30 1.69 26.45 -16.78
C ALA A 30 2.61 25.22 -16.63
N SER A 31 3.93 25.42 -16.75
CA SER A 31 4.91 24.34 -16.57
C SER A 31 4.96 23.83 -15.12
N MET A 32 4.86 24.73 -14.14
CA MET A 32 4.78 24.37 -12.73
C MET A 32 3.49 23.60 -12.42
N GLU A 33 2.35 24.03 -12.96
CA GLU A 33 1.09 23.32 -12.78
C GLU A 33 1.11 21.91 -13.40
N LEU A 34 1.62 21.79 -14.63
CA LEU A 34 1.77 20.49 -15.30
C LEU A 34 2.74 19.57 -14.53
N SER A 35 3.81 20.13 -13.96
CA SER A 35 4.76 19.39 -13.12
C SER A 35 4.10 18.91 -11.81
N SER A 36 3.34 19.76 -11.13
CA SER A 36 2.56 19.40 -9.93
C SER A 36 1.55 18.28 -10.22
N ARG A 37 0.78 18.40 -11.30
CA ARG A 37 -0.16 17.35 -11.74
C ARG A 37 0.57 16.02 -12.05
N ARG A 38 1.74 16.08 -12.69
CA ARG A 38 2.57 14.89 -12.99
C ARG A 38 3.06 14.22 -11.71
N THR A 39 3.51 14.99 -10.73
CA THR A 39 3.92 14.51 -9.40
C THR A 39 2.75 13.87 -8.66
N GLY A 40 1.57 14.49 -8.67
CA GLY A 40 0.35 13.90 -8.12
C GLY A 40 0.02 12.54 -8.74
N MET A 41 0.10 12.44 -10.08
CA MET A 41 -0.11 11.18 -10.80
C MET A 41 0.96 10.11 -10.50
N SER A 42 2.22 10.49 -10.26
CA SER A 42 3.24 9.50 -9.86
C SER A 42 2.96 8.92 -8.48
N PHE A 43 2.54 9.73 -7.50
CA PHE A 43 2.14 9.22 -6.19
C PHE A 43 0.96 8.24 -6.29
N GLN A 44 -0.04 8.54 -7.11
CA GLN A 44 -1.19 7.63 -7.31
C GLN A 44 -0.76 6.29 -7.92
N ARG A 45 0.19 6.29 -8.86
CA ARG A 45 0.76 5.06 -9.43
C ARG A 45 1.54 4.25 -8.39
N THR A 46 2.36 4.90 -7.56
CA THR A 46 3.09 4.22 -6.48
C THR A 46 2.13 3.56 -5.49
N ARG A 47 1.04 4.25 -5.12
CA ARG A 47 -0.01 3.68 -4.25
C ARG A 47 -0.67 2.46 -4.86
N MET A 48 -1.08 2.55 -6.12
CA MET A 48 -1.70 1.42 -6.82
C MET A 48 -0.77 0.21 -6.91
N SER A 49 0.54 0.44 -7.04
CA SER A 49 1.54 -0.63 -6.97
C SER A 49 1.59 -1.28 -5.58
N ALA A 50 1.58 -0.49 -4.51
CA ALA A 50 1.57 -0.99 -3.14
C ALA A 50 0.31 -1.83 -2.84
N ASP A 51 -0.86 -1.42 -3.34
CA ASP A 51 -2.11 -2.20 -3.22
C ASP A 51 -2.02 -3.56 -3.91
N ARG A 52 -1.42 -3.62 -5.11
CA ARG A 52 -1.18 -4.90 -5.81
C ARG A 52 -0.24 -5.81 -5.04
N THR A 53 0.83 -5.26 -4.46
CA THR A 53 1.75 -6.02 -3.63
C THR A 53 1.04 -6.60 -2.41
N LEU A 54 0.19 -5.81 -1.73
CA LEU A 54 -0.60 -6.30 -0.61
C LEU A 54 -1.53 -7.45 -1.04
N MET A 55 -2.21 -7.31 -2.18
CA MET A 55 -3.08 -8.35 -2.72
C MET A 55 -2.32 -9.65 -3.01
N SER A 56 -1.08 -9.55 -3.50
CA SER A 56 -0.20 -10.70 -3.72
C SER A 56 0.16 -11.39 -2.40
N ILE A 57 0.58 -10.61 -1.39
CA ILE A 57 0.95 -11.13 -0.07
C ILE A 57 -0.24 -11.83 0.59
N ILE A 58 -1.44 -11.25 0.51
CA ILE A 58 -2.67 -11.87 1.03
C ILE A 58 -2.87 -13.27 0.44
N ARG A 59 -2.69 -13.42 -0.88
CA ARG A 59 -2.84 -14.71 -1.55
C ARG A 59 -1.81 -15.73 -1.08
N THR A 60 -0.54 -15.33 -1.00
CA THR A 60 0.54 -16.20 -0.51
C THR A 60 0.27 -16.65 0.93
N ALA A 61 -0.14 -15.74 1.81
CA ALA A 61 -0.49 -16.05 3.18
C ALA A 61 -1.70 -16.99 3.28
N LEU A 62 -2.76 -16.75 2.51
CA LEU A 62 -3.95 -17.59 2.49
C LEU A 62 -3.64 -19.01 2.05
N SER A 63 -2.80 -19.18 1.01
CA SER A 63 -2.37 -20.50 0.56
C SER A 63 -1.58 -21.26 1.64
N LEU A 64 -0.68 -20.58 2.35
CA LEU A 64 0.08 -21.19 3.46
C LEU A 64 -0.82 -21.57 4.64
N ILE A 65 -1.77 -20.71 5.00
CA ILE A 65 -2.74 -20.98 6.07
C ILE A 65 -3.63 -22.17 5.71
N GLY A 66 -4.23 -22.13 4.52
CA GLY A 66 -5.13 -23.21 4.05
C GLY A 66 -4.39 -24.54 3.91
N PHE A 67 -3.21 -24.53 3.31
CA PHE A 67 -2.41 -25.76 3.16
C PHE A 67 -1.92 -26.30 4.50
N GLY A 68 -1.48 -25.43 5.42
CA GLY A 68 -1.09 -25.82 6.78
C GLY A 68 -2.24 -26.44 7.58
N PHE A 69 -3.44 -25.87 7.44
CA PHE A 69 -4.66 -26.39 8.04
C PHE A 69 -5.05 -27.75 7.48
N THR A 70 -5.05 -27.91 6.16
CA THR A 70 -5.36 -29.20 5.52
C THR A 70 -4.37 -30.28 5.94
N ILE A 71 -3.06 -30.00 6.00
CA ILE A 71 -2.06 -30.94 6.48
C ILE A 71 -2.34 -31.32 7.94
N TYR A 72 -2.56 -30.34 8.82
CA TYR A 72 -2.86 -30.60 10.23
C TYR A 72 -4.04 -31.57 10.37
N GLN A 73 -5.14 -31.32 9.66
CA GLN A 73 -6.33 -32.16 9.71
C GLN A 73 -6.12 -33.53 9.07
N PHE A 74 -5.49 -33.60 7.90
CA PHE A 74 -5.28 -34.84 7.15
C PHE A 74 -4.45 -35.85 7.96
N PHE A 75 -3.35 -35.39 8.55
CA PHE A 75 -2.51 -36.25 9.38
C PHE A 75 -3.13 -36.50 10.76
N GLY A 76 -3.88 -35.55 11.33
CA GLY A 76 -4.64 -35.78 12.57
C GLY A 76 -5.57 -36.99 12.46
N HIS A 77 -6.40 -37.02 11.42
CA HIS A 77 -7.35 -38.13 11.20
C HIS A 77 -6.67 -39.46 10.87
N MET A 78 -5.52 -39.46 10.18
CA MET A 78 -4.79 -40.71 9.89
C MET A 78 -4.18 -41.37 11.13
N LEU A 79 -3.77 -40.58 12.12
CA LEU A 79 -3.18 -41.08 13.38
C LEU A 79 -4.23 -41.65 14.35
N GLU A 80 -5.50 -41.27 14.18
CA GLU A 80 -6.63 -41.80 14.97
C GLU A 80 -7.05 -43.21 14.51
N VAL A 81 -6.56 -43.68 13.36
CA VAL A 81 -6.83 -45.05 12.87
C VAL A 81 -6.06 -46.07 13.72
N PRO A 82 -6.75 -47.01 14.42
CA PRO A 82 -6.12 -48.01 15.27
C PRO A 82 -5.15 -48.88 14.46
N GLY A 83 -3.87 -48.90 14.85
CA GLY A 83 -2.83 -49.75 14.23
C GLY A 83 -1.63 -49.01 13.61
N THR A 84 -1.62 -47.67 13.63
CA THR A 84 -0.47 -46.90 13.11
C THR A 84 0.50 -46.49 14.24
N THR A 85 1.74 -46.99 14.18
CA THR A 85 2.83 -46.65 15.13
C THR A 85 3.66 -45.45 14.65
N LEU A 86 3.07 -44.55 13.87
CA LEU A 86 3.77 -43.37 13.35
C LEU A 86 3.85 -42.31 14.44
N ARG A 87 5.05 -41.76 14.68
CA ARG A 87 5.31 -40.70 15.68
C ARG A 87 4.29 -39.56 15.52
N PRO A 88 3.38 -39.34 16.50
CA PRO A 88 2.22 -38.47 16.31
C PRO A 88 2.50 -36.98 16.04
N HIS A 89 3.71 -36.51 16.38
CA HIS A 89 3.97 -35.09 16.54
C HIS A 89 4.56 -34.38 15.32
N ALA A 90 5.19 -35.11 14.38
CA ALA A 90 5.93 -34.45 13.28
C ALA A 90 5.01 -33.74 12.25
N PRO A 91 3.93 -34.36 11.73
CA PRO A 91 3.08 -33.70 10.73
C PRO A 91 2.23 -32.57 11.33
N ARG A 92 1.81 -32.75 12.59
CA ARG A 92 1.02 -31.76 13.33
C ARG A 92 1.79 -30.45 13.50
N ASN A 93 3.05 -30.55 13.95
CA ASN A 93 3.91 -29.38 14.12
C ASN A 93 4.21 -28.68 12.78
N PHE A 94 4.30 -29.44 11.69
CA PHE A 94 4.50 -28.88 10.36
C PHE A 94 3.29 -28.06 9.89
N GLY A 95 2.06 -28.57 10.07
CA GLY A 95 0.84 -27.83 9.77
C GLY A 95 0.73 -26.52 10.56
N VAL A 96 0.97 -26.58 11.87
CA VAL A 96 0.98 -25.38 12.75
C VAL A 96 2.05 -24.38 12.31
N ALA A 97 3.26 -24.84 11.99
CA ALA A 97 4.34 -23.95 11.53
C ALA A 97 3.98 -23.24 10.22
N LEU A 98 3.29 -23.92 9.30
CA LEU A 98 2.88 -23.34 8.03
C LEU A 98 1.79 -22.27 8.19
N VAL A 99 0.82 -22.53 9.08
CA VAL A 99 -0.21 -21.53 9.43
C VAL A 99 0.43 -20.33 10.12
N ALA A 100 1.33 -20.56 11.08
CA ALA A 100 2.06 -19.49 11.77
C ALA A 100 2.87 -18.65 10.78
N LEU A 101 3.57 -19.27 9.83
CA LEU A 101 4.29 -18.58 8.77
C LEU A 101 3.36 -17.72 7.91
N GLY A 102 2.20 -18.25 7.53
CA GLY A 102 1.17 -17.51 6.81
C GLY A 102 0.66 -16.28 7.58
N LEU A 103 0.41 -16.41 8.89
CA LEU A 103 0.04 -15.27 9.74
C LEU A 103 1.15 -14.23 9.84
N VAL A 104 2.41 -14.65 9.99
CA VAL A 104 3.55 -13.72 10.06
C VAL A 104 3.66 -12.93 8.76
N LEU A 105 3.56 -13.58 7.60
CA LEU A 105 3.56 -12.91 6.31
C LEU A 105 2.38 -11.93 6.15
N LEU A 106 1.18 -12.34 6.58
CA LEU A 106 0.01 -11.47 6.53
C LEU A 106 0.17 -10.25 7.45
N THR A 107 0.70 -10.46 8.66
CA THR A 107 0.98 -9.39 9.63
C THR A 107 2.00 -8.41 9.06
N LEU A 108 3.09 -8.91 8.45
CA LEU A 108 4.10 -8.07 7.80
C LEU A 108 3.50 -7.26 6.63
N GLY A 109 2.63 -7.88 5.83
CA GLY A 109 1.90 -7.18 4.76
C GLY A 109 1.00 -6.06 5.28
N ILE A 110 0.26 -6.30 6.37
CA ILE A 110 -0.57 -5.29 7.03
C ILE A 110 0.30 -4.15 7.57
N VAL A 111 1.39 -4.46 8.30
CA VAL A 111 2.30 -3.45 8.85
C VAL A 111 2.92 -2.62 7.73
N TYR A 112 3.40 -3.24 6.65
CA TYR A 112 3.95 -2.52 5.50
C TYR A 112 2.91 -1.57 4.90
N HIS A 113 1.67 -2.03 4.70
CA HIS A 113 0.60 -1.20 4.15
C HIS A 113 0.22 -0.03 5.06
N VAL A 114 0.13 -0.27 6.38
CA VAL A 114 -0.16 0.78 7.37
C VAL A 114 0.97 1.80 7.44
N ARG A 115 2.23 1.36 7.50
CA ARG A 115 3.39 2.27 7.51
C ARG A 115 3.47 3.08 6.22
N TYR A 116 3.23 2.46 5.07
CA TYR A 116 3.18 3.16 3.79
C TYR A 116 2.09 4.24 3.78
N MET A 117 0.91 3.94 4.33
CA MET A 117 -0.18 4.92 4.44
C MET A 117 0.14 6.06 5.40
N GLN A 118 0.82 5.77 6.51
CA GLN A 118 1.29 6.78 7.48
C GLN A 118 2.37 7.67 6.87
N GLN A 119 3.33 7.09 6.15
CA GLN A 119 4.39 7.81 5.48
C GLN A 119 3.82 8.77 4.43
N LEU A 120 2.83 8.31 3.66
CA LEU A 120 2.11 9.16 2.72
C LEU A 120 1.30 10.28 3.38
N ARG A 121 0.76 10.05 4.59
CA ARG A 121 0.10 11.11 5.38
C ARG A 121 1.11 12.14 5.87
N SER A 122 2.29 11.72 6.34
CA SER A 122 3.33 12.64 6.80
C SER A 122 3.89 13.50 5.66
N GLU A 123 4.10 12.90 4.49
CA GLU A 123 4.59 13.59 3.29
C GLU A 123 3.53 14.56 2.75
N ARG A 124 2.25 14.21 2.82
CA ARG A 124 1.14 15.14 2.55
C ARG A 124 1.01 16.26 3.58
N ALA A 125 1.22 16.00 4.87
CA ALA A 125 1.11 17.02 5.91
C ALA A 125 2.17 18.12 5.73
N LEU A 126 3.37 17.73 5.29
CA LEU A 126 4.43 18.68 4.93
C LEU A 126 4.05 19.51 3.70
N MET A 127 3.49 18.89 2.65
CA MET A 127 3.06 19.62 1.45
C MET A 127 1.80 20.51 1.66
N ILE A 128 0.93 20.17 2.62
CA ILE A 128 -0.21 21.03 3.02
C ILE A 128 0.30 22.22 3.84
N ALA A 129 1.29 22.02 4.71
CA ALA A 129 1.94 23.11 5.45
C ALA A 129 2.64 24.12 4.52
N GLU A 130 3.13 23.67 3.37
CA GLU A 130 3.73 24.51 2.32
C GLU A 130 2.70 25.11 1.34
N GLY A 131 1.39 24.90 1.53
CA GLY A 131 0.33 25.57 0.76
C GLY A 131 0.17 25.12 -0.69
N LEU A 132 0.79 24.01 -1.09
CA LEU A 132 0.88 23.56 -2.49
C LEU A 132 -0.33 22.73 -3.00
N ILE A 133 -1.31 22.38 -2.15
CA ILE A 133 -2.40 21.47 -2.56
C ILE A 133 -3.78 21.80 -1.92
N HIS A 134 -4.76 22.24 -2.73
CA HIS A 134 -6.18 22.44 -2.37
C HIS A 134 -7.08 21.26 -2.81
N GLY A 135 -6.60 20.01 -2.69
CA GLY A 135 -7.33 18.84 -3.19
C GLY A 135 -7.93 18.00 -2.07
N GLU A 136 -9.23 18.13 -1.83
CA GLU A 136 -10.01 17.18 -1.04
C GLU A 136 -9.99 15.80 -1.73
N SER A 137 -9.08 14.92 -1.31
CA SER A 137 -9.19 13.50 -1.63
C SER A 137 -9.62 12.76 -0.38
N HIS A 138 -10.92 12.45 -0.31
CA HIS A 138 -11.46 11.42 0.59
C HIS A 138 -10.49 10.23 0.63
N TYR A 139 -10.09 9.80 1.81
CA TYR A 139 -9.35 8.55 2.01
C TYR A 139 -10.38 7.40 2.00
N PRO A 140 -10.65 6.70 0.88
CA PRO A 140 -11.42 5.48 0.98
C PRO A 140 -10.58 4.48 1.79
N LEU A 141 -11.17 3.93 2.85
CA LEU A 141 -10.66 2.74 3.52
C LEU A 141 -10.48 1.65 2.45
N SER A 142 -9.25 1.20 2.20
CA SER A 142 -9.04 0.20 1.16
C SER A 142 -9.68 -1.11 1.59
N LEU A 143 -10.51 -1.69 0.72
CA LEU A 143 -11.15 -2.99 0.95
C LEU A 143 -10.10 -4.07 1.25
N THR A 144 -8.88 -3.93 0.72
CA THR A 144 -7.74 -4.80 0.98
C THR A 144 -7.29 -4.82 2.44
N LEU A 145 -7.42 -3.71 3.18
CA LEU A 145 -7.09 -3.68 4.60
C LEU A 145 -8.14 -4.42 5.43
N ILE A 146 -9.42 -4.27 5.07
CA ILE A 146 -10.53 -4.98 5.70
C ILE A 146 -10.38 -6.49 5.48
N THR A 147 -10.14 -6.92 4.24
CA THR A 147 -9.94 -8.34 3.93
C THR A 147 -8.71 -8.91 4.63
N ALA A 148 -7.59 -8.17 4.68
CA ALA A 148 -6.42 -8.60 5.43
C ALA A 148 -6.72 -8.76 6.94
N GLY A 149 -7.48 -7.84 7.53
CA GLY A 149 -7.90 -7.94 8.94
C GLY A 149 -8.80 -9.15 9.22
N LEU A 150 -9.80 -9.39 8.36
CA LEU A 150 -10.68 -10.57 8.46
C LEU A 150 -9.89 -11.87 8.32
N LEU A 151 -8.95 -11.95 7.37
CA LEU A 151 -8.09 -13.12 7.18
C LEU A 151 -7.12 -13.33 8.34
N TRP A 152 -6.63 -12.26 8.95
CA TRP A 152 -5.77 -12.36 10.12
C TRP A 152 -6.53 -12.93 11.33
N LEU A 153 -7.77 -12.49 11.52
CA LEU A 153 -8.67 -13.03 12.54
C LEU A 153 -8.98 -14.51 12.28
N LEU A 154 -9.23 -14.89 11.02
CA LEU A 154 -9.43 -16.29 10.63
C LEU A 154 -8.18 -17.14 10.87
N GLY A 155 -6.98 -16.62 10.60
CA GLY A 155 -5.72 -17.28 10.91
C GLY A 155 -5.54 -17.51 12.41
N LEU A 156 -5.87 -16.53 13.24
CA LEU A 156 -5.84 -16.67 14.70
C LEU A 156 -6.81 -17.76 15.18
N LEU A 157 -8.03 -17.77 14.65
CA LEU A 157 -9.01 -18.81 14.95
C LEU A 157 -8.51 -20.20 14.53
N ALA A 158 -7.84 -20.31 13.38
CA ALA A 158 -7.24 -21.57 12.93
C ALA A 158 -6.16 -22.06 13.90
N ILE A 159 -5.25 -21.18 14.35
CA ILE A 159 -4.24 -21.53 15.36
C ILE A 159 -4.89 -21.93 16.69
N ALA A 160 -5.89 -21.18 17.15
CA ALA A 160 -6.62 -21.49 18.38
C ALA A 160 -7.29 -22.87 18.27
N GLY A 161 -8.01 -23.15 17.18
CA GLY A 161 -8.62 -24.46 16.94
C GLY A 161 -7.60 -25.60 16.93
N MET A 162 -6.46 -25.42 16.24
CA MET A 162 -5.38 -26.42 16.23
C MET A 162 -4.79 -26.65 17.62
N THR A 163 -4.58 -25.59 18.41
CA THR A 163 -3.93 -25.70 19.73
C THR A 163 -4.85 -26.29 20.78
N PHE A 164 -6.12 -25.90 20.79
CA PHE A 164 -7.10 -26.37 21.77
C PHE A 164 -7.76 -27.70 21.41
N ASN A 165 -7.47 -28.29 20.23
CA ASN A 165 -8.13 -29.50 19.72
C ASN A 165 -9.67 -29.41 19.67
N VAL A 166 -10.22 -28.20 19.75
CA VAL A 166 -11.65 -27.95 19.53
C VAL A 166 -11.79 -27.85 18.02
N ALA A 167 -12.15 -28.95 17.37
CA ALA A 167 -12.75 -28.88 16.05
C ALA A 167 -14.16 -28.30 16.25
N PRO A 168 -14.47 -27.05 15.82
CA PRO A 168 -15.81 -26.52 15.94
C PRO A 168 -16.86 -27.26 15.07
N PHE A 169 -16.44 -28.28 14.32
CA PHE A 169 -17.28 -29.10 13.45
C PHE A 169 -17.07 -30.62 13.64
N ALA A 170 -16.63 -31.06 14.83
CA ALA A 170 -16.73 -32.47 15.21
C ALA A 170 -18.16 -32.81 15.64
#